data_AF-A0A0D3G1Z4-F1
#
_entry.id   AF-A0A0D3G1Z4-F1
#
_cell.length_a   1.000
_cell.length_b   1.000
_cell.length_c   1.000
_cell.angle_alpha   90.00
_cell.angle_beta   90.00
_cell.angle_gamma   90.00
#
_symmetry.space_group_name_H-M   'P 1'
#
loop_
_entity.id
_entity.type
_entity.pdbx_description
1 polymer ?
#
loop_
_entity_poly.entity_id
_entity_poly.type
_entity_poly.pdbx_seq_one_letter_code
_entity_poly.pdbx_strand_id
1 'polypeptide(L)'
;MKHPLSLPSKPRSPILASGAAAVFALCDVGTPWRSQWKLFSCPLSMLTGGWAPVERSAWGDVFEILKRPRLLAGAGGRRVLMIGGLRSSFAIDAPCSTVLILRLDLATMEWDEAGRMPPNMYRCFTGLCEAAAQGNAMPTAVAGGNNKVKVFGGDGKVWFAGKRVRGKLAMWEEDELGNSGGKWDWVDGVPGYSDGVYRGFVFDGGFTAMP
;
A
#
# COMPACT_ATOMS: atom_id res chain seq x y z
N MET A 1 12.58 1.35 21.17
CA MET A 1 13.64 0.90 20.23
C MET A 1 14.07 2.07 19.38
N LYS A 2 15.34 2.49 19.48
CA LYS A 2 15.97 3.38 18.48
C LYS A 2 15.98 2.61 17.15
N HIS A 3 15.64 3.27 16.05
CA HIS A 3 15.69 2.64 14.72
C HIS A 3 17.15 2.27 14.37
N PRO A 4 17.39 1.30 13.47
CA PRO A 4 18.74 0.95 13.04
C PRO A 4 19.49 2.23 12.66
N LEU A 5 20.70 2.43 13.19
CA LEU A 5 21.47 3.68 13.04
C LEU A 5 21.72 4.06 11.56
N SER A 6 21.53 3.13 10.62
CA SER A 6 21.68 3.34 9.18
C SER A 6 20.44 3.84 8.45
N LEU A 7 19.26 3.89 9.08
CA LEU A 7 18.04 4.43 8.46
C LEU A 7 17.81 5.91 8.83
N PRO A 8 17.39 6.76 7.87
CA PRO A 8 17.19 8.20 8.11
C PRO A 8 15.96 8.51 8.97
N SER A 9 14.99 7.60 9.04
CA SER A 9 13.79 7.75 9.86
C SER A 9 13.17 6.40 10.21
N LYS A 10 12.05 6.41 10.96
CA LYS A 10 11.32 5.20 11.31
C LYS A 10 10.85 4.46 10.06
N PRO A 11 11.26 3.19 9.83
CA PRO A 11 10.79 2.42 8.70
C PRO A 11 9.27 2.22 8.77
N ARG A 12 8.62 2.35 7.63
CA ARG A 12 7.19 2.18 7.42
C ARG A 12 6.95 0.93 6.59
N SER A 13 6.01 0.10 7.07
CA SER A 13 5.58 -1.14 6.42
C SER A 13 6.77 -1.99 5.93
N PRO A 14 7.63 -2.48 6.85
CA PRO A 14 8.67 -3.42 6.46
C PRO A 14 8.03 -4.70 5.93
N ILE A 15 8.55 -5.22 4.82
CA ILE A 15 8.09 -6.47 4.18
C ILE A 15 9.28 -7.38 3.90
N LEU A 16 9.05 -8.68 4.00
CA LEU A 16 10.00 -9.70 3.57
C LEU A 16 9.75 -10.03 2.09
N ALA A 17 10.78 -9.89 1.25
CA ALA A 17 10.78 -10.43 -0.11
C ALA A 17 11.61 -11.72 -0.09
N SER A 18 10.95 -12.85 0.16
CA SER A 18 11.60 -14.15 0.35
C SER A 18 12.47 -14.56 -0.85
N GLY A 19 12.00 -14.31 -2.08
CA GLY A 19 12.74 -14.60 -3.31
C GLY A 19 14.01 -13.75 -3.49
N ALA A 20 14.10 -12.61 -2.82
CA ALA A 20 15.29 -11.74 -2.83
C ALA A 20 16.14 -11.88 -1.55
N ALA A 21 15.75 -12.74 -0.61
CA ALA A 21 16.37 -12.88 0.71
C ALA A 21 16.68 -11.52 1.39
N ALA A 22 15.73 -10.59 1.30
CA ALA A 22 15.88 -9.22 1.80
C ALA A 22 14.58 -8.66 2.38
N VAL A 23 14.73 -7.72 3.32
CA VAL A 23 13.63 -6.92 3.86
C VAL A 23 13.62 -5.55 3.18
N PHE A 24 12.44 -5.10 2.78
CA PHE A 24 12.23 -3.78 2.20
C PHE A 24 11.38 -2.91 3.12
N ALA A 25 11.66 -1.62 3.19
CA ALA A 25 10.87 -0.66 3.95
C ALA A 25 10.87 0.72 3.30
N LEU A 26 9.82 1.50 3.54
CA LEU A 26 9.79 2.92 3.18
C LEU A 26 10.32 3.76 4.35
N CYS A 27 11.15 4.75 4.08
CA CYS A 27 11.51 5.79 5.04
C CYS A 27 11.06 7.15 4.51
N ASP A 28 10.51 7.98 5.41
CA ASP A 28 10.26 9.39 5.10
C ASP A 28 11.57 10.15 5.31
N VAL A 29 12.17 10.62 4.24
CA VAL A 29 13.38 11.46 4.24
C VAL A 29 13.07 12.94 4.05
N GLY A 30 11.77 13.27 4.03
CA GLY A 30 11.30 14.62 3.83
C GLY A 30 11.49 15.51 5.05
N THR A 31 10.86 16.68 4.97
CA THR A 31 10.82 17.65 6.06
C THR A 31 9.50 17.53 6.82
N PRO A 32 9.34 18.15 8.00
CA PRO A 32 8.06 18.20 8.70
C PRO A 32 6.89 18.75 7.87
N TRP A 33 7.17 19.53 6.82
CA TRP A 33 6.19 20.17 5.95
C TRP A 33 5.84 19.34 4.71
N ARG A 34 6.77 18.49 4.26
CA ARG A 34 6.61 17.69 3.04
C ARG A 34 7.28 16.33 3.22
N SER A 35 6.47 15.28 3.30
CA SER A 35 6.96 13.90 3.23
C SER A 35 7.60 13.62 1.88
N GLN A 36 8.73 12.91 1.91
CA GLN A 36 9.42 12.38 0.75
C GLN A 36 9.77 10.92 1.04
N TRP A 37 9.12 10.00 0.33
CA TRP A 37 9.30 8.57 0.60
C TRP A 37 10.45 8.02 -0.23
N LYS A 38 11.29 7.20 0.39
CA LYS A 38 12.34 6.43 -0.28
C LYS A 38 12.28 4.97 0.13
N LEU A 39 12.63 4.08 -0.80
CA LEU A 39 12.72 2.65 -0.58
C LEU A 39 14.11 2.28 -0.04
N PHE A 40 14.15 1.43 0.97
CA PHE A 40 15.36 0.88 1.54
C PHE A 40 15.26 -0.64 1.58
N SER A 41 16.40 -1.32 1.40
CA SER A 41 16.52 -2.77 1.53
C SER A 41 17.59 -3.15 2.54
N CYS A 42 17.39 -4.27 3.23
CA CYS A 42 18.38 -4.89 4.09
C CYS A 42 18.43 -6.40 3.77
N PRO A 43 19.58 -6.94 3.31
CA PRO A 43 19.75 -8.38 3.15
C PRO A 43 19.50 -9.12 4.47
N LEU A 44 18.87 -10.29 4.40
CA LEU A 44 18.57 -11.09 5.60
C LEU A 44 19.82 -11.45 6.41
N SER A 45 20.94 -11.66 5.72
CA SER A 45 22.25 -11.93 6.34
C SER A 45 22.81 -10.74 7.15
N MET A 46 22.25 -9.54 6.99
CA MET A 46 22.74 -8.29 7.59
C MET A 46 21.67 -7.55 8.41
N LEU A 47 20.67 -8.27 8.93
CA LEU A 47 19.40 -7.79 9.52
C LEU A 47 19.49 -6.81 10.71
N THR A 48 20.68 -6.34 11.07
CA THR A 48 20.93 -5.44 12.20
C THR A 48 21.59 -4.13 11.81
N GLY A 49 21.99 -3.94 10.55
CA GLY A 49 22.68 -2.72 10.12
C GLY A 49 22.83 -2.51 8.62
N GLY A 50 22.65 -3.55 7.78
CA GLY A 50 22.89 -3.49 6.33
C GLY A 50 21.79 -2.80 5.51
N TRP A 51 21.09 -1.80 6.07
CA TRP A 51 20.10 -1.04 5.32
C TRP A 51 20.80 -0.13 4.31
N ALA A 52 20.34 -0.18 3.06
CA ALA A 52 20.80 0.67 1.97
C ALA A 52 19.60 1.23 1.20
N PRO A 53 19.70 2.47 0.67
CA PRO A 53 18.68 3.01 -0.21
C PRO A 53 18.63 2.20 -1.52
N VAL A 54 17.41 2.00 -2.02
CA VAL A 54 17.16 1.37 -3.32
C VAL A 54 16.67 2.46 -4.26
N GLU A 55 17.50 2.82 -5.23
CA GLU A 55 17.23 3.95 -6.12
C GLU A 55 17.68 3.62 -7.54
N ARG A 56 16.93 4.11 -8.54
CA ARG A 56 17.37 4.18 -9.94
C ARG A 56 17.01 5.55 -10.47
N SER A 57 17.90 6.14 -11.27
CA SER A 57 17.67 7.44 -11.91
C SER A 57 16.39 7.45 -12.76
N ALA A 58 16.07 6.33 -13.42
CA ALA A 58 14.89 6.18 -14.27
C ALA A 58 13.56 6.21 -13.51
N TRP A 59 13.55 6.08 -12.18
CA TRP A 59 12.31 6.04 -11.40
C TRP A 59 11.65 7.41 -11.24
N GLY A 60 12.39 8.51 -11.44
CA GLY A 60 11.86 9.88 -11.33
C GLY A 60 11.02 10.07 -10.05
N ASP A 61 9.77 10.49 -10.24
CA ASP A 61 8.89 10.94 -9.16
C ASP A 61 7.91 9.85 -8.67
N VAL A 62 8.19 8.57 -8.95
CA VAL A 62 7.31 7.43 -8.61
C VAL A 62 6.87 7.44 -7.13
N PHE A 63 7.74 7.85 -6.21
CA PHE A 63 7.40 7.93 -4.78
C PHE A 63 6.57 9.16 -4.39
N GLU A 64 6.49 10.17 -5.26
CA GLU A 64 5.80 11.44 -4.97
C GLU A 64 4.32 11.42 -5.38
N ILE A 65 3.96 10.60 -6.37
CA ILE A 65 2.57 10.52 -6.88
C ILE A 65 1.58 9.97 -5.85
N LEU A 66 2.07 9.24 -4.84
CA LEU A 66 1.26 8.61 -3.80
C LEU A 66 1.25 9.41 -2.49
N LYS A 67 0.06 9.55 -1.91
CA LYS A 67 -0.13 10.04 -0.54
C LYS A 67 -0.11 8.85 0.42
N ARG A 68 0.74 8.95 1.45
CA ARG A 68 0.86 7.97 2.55
C ARG A 68 1.08 6.51 2.08
N PRO A 69 2.05 6.25 1.20
CA PRO A 69 2.30 4.91 0.67
C PRO A 69 2.55 3.87 1.78
N ARG A 70 2.24 2.62 1.46
CA ARG A 70 2.55 1.43 2.27
C ARG A 70 3.07 0.34 1.35
N LEU A 71 3.97 -0.48 1.86
CA LEU A 71 4.46 -1.67 1.17
C LEU A 71 3.67 -2.90 1.59
N LEU A 72 3.45 -3.79 0.62
CA LEU A 72 3.05 -5.18 0.81
C LEU A 72 3.92 -6.07 -0.07
N ALA A 73 4.11 -7.33 0.33
CA ALA A 73 4.76 -8.32 -0.53
C ALA A 73 3.85 -8.65 -1.72
N GLY A 74 4.40 -8.60 -2.93
CA GLY A 74 3.75 -9.11 -4.14
C GLY A 74 3.83 -10.63 -4.22
N ALA A 75 3.18 -11.19 -5.23
CA ALA A 75 3.11 -12.63 -5.43
C ALA A 75 4.51 -13.26 -5.63
N GLY A 76 4.73 -14.44 -5.04
CA GLY A 76 5.92 -15.27 -5.31
C GLY A 76 7.23 -14.71 -4.74
N GLY A 77 7.17 -13.74 -3.82
CA GLY A 77 8.33 -13.24 -3.08
C GLY A 77 9.38 -12.46 -3.90
N ARG A 78 9.10 -12.17 -5.19
CA ARG A 78 10.00 -11.47 -6.12
C ARG A 78 9.52 -10.07 -6.49
N ARG A 79 8.42 -9.61 -5.89
CA ARG A 79 7.75 -8.37 -6.23
C ARG A 79 7.43 -7.58 -4.97
N VAL A 80 7.53 -6.26 -5.07
CA VAL A 80 7.14 -5.33 -4.01
C VAL A 80 5.95 -4.51 -4.49
N LEU A 81 4.89 -4.45 -3.71
CA LEU A 81 3.73 -3.62 -3.99
C LEU A 81 3.81 -2.34 -3.16
N MET A 82 3.65 -1.19 -3.79
CA MET A 82 3.53 0.11 -3.14
C MET A 82 2.12 0.66 -3.36
N ILE A 83 1.37 0.81 -2.27
CA ILE A 83 -0.05 1.16 -2.29
C ILE A 83 -0.25 2.51 -1.61
N GLY A 84 -0.98 3.41 -2.25
CA GLY A 84 -1.28 4.72 -1.68
C GLY A 84 -2.44 5.41 -2.36
N GLY A 85 -2.86 6.54 -1.81
CA GLY A 85 -3.84 7.40 -2.49
C GLY A 85 -3.16 8.18 -3.59
N LEU A 86 -3.58 8.00 -4.84
CA LEU A 86 -3.07 8.78 -5.96
C LEU A 86 -3.44 10.25 -5.78
N ARG A 87 -2.44 11.13 -5.73
CA ARG A 87 -2.66 12.57 -5.65
C ARG A 87 -3.36 13.07 -6.91
N SER A 88 -4.37 13.93 -6.77
CA SER A 88 -4.97 14.62 -7.92
C SER A 88 -4.10 15.76 -8.44
N SER A 89 -3.22 16.31 -7.60
CA SER A 89 -2.21 17.32 -7.94
C SER A 89 -1.07 17.31 -6.90
N PHE A 90 0.01 18.03 -7.18
CA PHE A 90 1.15 18.14 -6.25
C PHE A 90 0.93 19.13 -5.09
N ALA A 91 -0.25 19.75 -4.98
CA ALA A 91 -0.58 20.60 -3.85
C ALA A 91 -0.61 19.79 -2.54
N ILE A 92 -0.18 20.40 -1.43
CA ILE A 92 -0.05 19.75 -0.11
C ILE A 92 -1.38 19.10 0.31
N ASP A 93 -2.48 19.82 0.12
CA ASP A 93 -3.82 19.41 0.52
C ASP A 93 -4.65 18.82 -0.61
N ALA A 94 -4.01 18.50 -1.75
CA ALA A 94 -4.69 17.84 -2.85
C ALA A 94 -5.42 16.57 -2.37
N PRO A 95 -6.71 16.39 -2.73
CA PRO A 95 -7.41 15.16 -2.46
C PRO A 95 -6.79 14.00 -3.25
N CYS A 96 -7.05 12.78 -2.80
CA CYS A 96 -6.70 11.60 -3.57
C CYS A 96 -7.82 11.27 -4.56
N SER A 97 -7.47 11.06 -5.84
CA SER A 97 -8.43 10.73 -6.91
C SER A 97 -8.91 9.28 -6.82
N THR A 98 -8.02 8.37 -6.42
CA THR A 98 -8.30 6.95 -6.16
C THR A 98 -7.17 6.34 -5.34
N VAL A 99 -7.22 5.03 -5.09
CA VAL A 99 -6.07 4.23 -4.63
C VAL A 99 -5.34 3.65 -5.84
N LEU A 100 -4.01 3.75 -5.81
CA LEU A 100 -3.11 3.21 -6.82
C LEU A 100 -2.17 2.18 -6.17
N ILE A 101 -1.93 1.09 -6.90
CA ILE A 101 -1.00 0.01 -6.58
C ILE A 101 0.07 0.04 -7.66
N LEU A 102 1.29 0.37 -7.25
CA LEU A 102 2.49 0.22 -8.06
C LEU A 102 3.18 -1.09 -7.70
N ARG A 103 3.77 -1.74 -8.68
CA ARG A 103 4.55 -2.96 -8.49
C ARG A 103 5.98 -2.74 -8.94
N LEU A 104 6.92 -3.20 -8.14
CA LEU A 104 8.33 -3.29 -8.47
C LEU A 104 8.69 -4.75 -8.70
N ASP A 105 9.16 -5.08 -9.90
CA ASP A 105 9.81 -6.35 -10.17
C ASP A 105 11.25 -6.30 -9.64
N LEU A 106 11.63 -7.21 -8.74
CA LEU A 106 12.96 -7.19 -8.11
C LEU A 106 14.06 -7.76 -9.02
N ALA A 107 13.70 -8.46 -10.10
CA ALA A 107 14.67 -8.97 -11.08
C ALA A 107 15.04 -7.88 -12.10
N THR A 108 14.06 -7.15 -12.63
CA THR A 108 14.29 -6.08 -13.62
C THR A 108 14.52 -4.71 -12.98
N MET A 109 14.10 -4.54 -11.72
CA MET A 109 14.10 -3.28 -10.99
C MET A 109 13.27 -2.19 -11.68
N GLU A 110 12.16 -2.59 -12.30
CA GLU A 110 11.22 -1.73 -13.01
C GLU A 110 9.91 -1.59 -12.25
N TRP A 111 9.34 -0.38 -12.29
CA TRP A 111 8.04 -0.08 -11.72
C TRP A 111 6.96 -0.12 -12.81
N ASP A 112 5.82 -0.71 -12.49
CA ASP A 112 4.62 -0.68 -13.31
C ASP A 112 3.37 -0.35 -12.49
N GLU A 113 2.34 0.18 -13.16
CA GLU A 113 1.00 0.34 -12.56
C GLU A 113 0.31 -1.02 -12.56
N ALA A 114 0.29 -1.67 -11.39
CA ALA A 114 -0.31 -2.99 -11.23
C ALA A 114 -1.82 -2.94 -11.01
N GLY A 115 -2.35 -1.86 -10.44
CA GLY A 115 -3.78 -1.78 -10.18
C GLY A 115 -4.25 -0.41 -9.73
N ARG A 116 -5.45 -0.06 -10.17
CA ARG A 116 -6.13 1.20 -9.81
C ARG A 116 -7.52 0.88 -9.30
N MET A 117 -7.84 1.33 -8.09
CA MET A 117 -9.13 1.05 -7.49
C MET A 117 -10.26 1.64 -8.36
N PRO A 118 -11.26 0.83 -8.75
CA PRO A 118 -12.37 1.30 -9.56
C PRO A 118 -13.08 2.52 -8.92
N PRO A 119 -13.48 3.54 -9.70
CA PRO A 119 -14.07 4.76 -9.15
C PRO A 119 -15.35 4.51 -8.33
N ASN A 120 -16.20 3.57 -8.76
CA ASN A 120 -17.40 3.16 -8.03
C ASN A 120 -17.05 2.57 -6.65
N MET A 121 -15.99 1.78 -6.56
CA MET A 121 -15.49 1.21 -5.32
C MET A 121 -14.88 2.29 -4.41
N TYR A 122 -14.03 3.16 -4.97
CA TYR A 122 -13.38 4.23 -4.21
C TYR A 122 -14.38 5.23 -3.59
N ARG A 123 -15.49 5.55 -4.29
CA ARG A 123 -16.56 6.40 -3.77
C ARG A 123 -17.14 5.92 -2.44
N CYS A 124 -17.11 4.61 -2.18
CA CYS A 124 -17.65 4.08 -0.94
C CYS A 124 -16.69 4.31 0.25
N PHE A 125 -15.39 4.41 -0.02
CA PHE A 125 -14.41 4.86 0.98
C PHE A 125 -14.47 6.36 1.23
N THR A 126 -14.92 7.14 0.24
CA THR A 126 -15.07 8.59 0.38
C THR A 126 -16.40 9.03 0.96
N GLY A 127 -17.35 8.12 1.21
CA GLY A 127 -18.69 8.44 1.72
C GLY A 127 -19.62 9.06 0.69
N LEU A 128 -19.25 9.05 -0.59
CA LEU A 128 -20.10 9.54 -1.68
C LEU A 128 -21.15 8.50 -2.13
N CYS A 129 -21.02 7.23 -1.71
CA CYS A 129 -21.99 6.18 -2.03
C CYS A 129 -23.35 6.35 -1.30
N GLU A 130 -23.39 6.83 -0.06
CA GLU A 130 -24.63 6.94 0.73
C GLU A 130 -25.53 8.10 0.26
N ALA A 131 -24.94 9.19 -0.21
CA ALA A 131 -25.67 10.37 -0.63
C ALA A 131 -26.46 10.21 -1.95
N ALA A 132 -26.06 9.28 -2.82
CA ALA A 132 -26.80 8.99 -4.05
C ALA A 132 -28.12 8.25 -3.79
N ALA A 133 -28.24 7.54 -2.64
CA ALA A 133 -29.43 6.78 -2.29
C ALA A 133 -30.50 7.60 -1.55
N GLN A 134 -30.17 8.81 -1.07
CA GLN A 134 -31.02 9.59 -0.18
C GLN A 134 -31.70 10.81 -0.82
N GLY A 135 -31.61 11.00 -2.13
CA GLY A 135 -32.40 11.99 -2.89
C GLY A 135 -32.23 13.47 -2.48
N ASN A 136 -31.44 13.75 -1.45
CA ASN A 136 -31.17 15.09 -0.94
C ASN A 136 -29.95 15.67 -1.64
N ALA A 137 -29.99 17.00 -1.81
CA ALA A 137 -29.03 17.83 -2.53
C ALA A 137 -27.57 17.36 -2.44
N MET A 138 -26.87 17.48 -3.58
CA MET A 138 -25.43 17.20 -3.76
C MET A 138 -24.66 17.25 -2.43
N PRO A 139 -24.17 16.11 -1.92
CA PRO A 139 -23.37 16.14 -0.71
C PRO A 139 -22.12 16.96 -1.05
N THR A 140 -21.97 18.10 -0.38
CA THR A 140 -20.66 18.72 -0.29
C THR A 140 -19.75 17.65 0.30
N ALA A 141 -18.76 17.20 -0.47
CA ALA A 141 -17.72 16.32 0.03
C ALA A 141 -17.26 16.94 1.36
N VAL A 142 -17.50 16.25 2.48
CA VAL A 142 -17.18 16.82 3.80
C VAL A 142 -15.68 17.04 3.82
N ALA A 143 -15.27 18.25 3.48
CA ALA A 143 -13.91 18.71 3.47
C ALA A 143 -13.42 18.58 4.91
N GLY A 144 -12.57 17.58 5.18
CA GLY A 144 -11.94 17.39 6.48
C GLY A 144 -12.22 16.07 7.19
N GLY A 145 -13.05 15.17 6.65
CA GLY A 145 -13.15 13.82 7.20
C GLY A 145 -11.90 13.00 6.90
N ASN A 146 -11.15 12.59 7.93
CA ASN A 146 -9.98 11.71 7.81
C ASN A 146 -10.42 10.32 7.28
N ASN A 147 -10.57 10.18 5.96
CA ASN A 147 -10.92 8.93 5.27
C ASN A 147 -9.73 7.97 5.31
N LYS A 148 -9.44 7.49 6.52
CA LYS A 148 -8.36 6.53 6.77
C LYS A 148 -8.79 5.18 6.22
N VAL A 149 -8.35 4.89 4.99
CA VAL A 149 -8.36 3.54 4.43
C VAL A 149 -7.24 2.75 5.09
N LYS A 150 -7.57 1.61 5.68
CA LYS A 150 -6.60 0.63 6.14
C LYS A 150 -6.28 -0.31 4.99
N VAL A 151 -5.00 -0.57 4.79
CA VAL A 151 -4.47 -1.44 3.74
C VAL A 151 -3.67 -2.55 4.42
N PHE A 152 -3.90 -3.80 4.03
CA PHE A 152 -3.20 -4.98 4.53
C PHE A 152 -3.24 -6.09 3.49
N GLY A 153 -2.48 -7.16 3.71
CA GLY A 153 -2.37 -8.26 2.76
C GLY A 153 -0.93 -8.77 2.65
N GLY A 154 -0.62 -9.38 1.51
CA GLY A 154 0.65 -10.04 1.21
C GLY A 154 0.44 -11.10 0.14
N ASP A 155 1.55 -11.54 -0.46
CA ASP A 155 1.57 -12.55 -1.52
C ASP A 155 0.58 -12.25 -2.66
N GLY A 156 0.64 -11.02 -3.18
CA GLY A 156 -0.19 -10.60 -4.31
C GLY A 156 -1.64 -10.24 -3.95
N LYS A 157 -2.08 -10.44 -2.71
CA LYS A 157 -3.43 -10.05 -2.25
C LYS A 157 -3.39 -8.79 -1.42
N VAL A 158 -4.24 -7.83 -1.76
CA VAL A 158 -4.35 -6.53 -1.08
C VAL A 158 -5.79 -6.29 -0.66
N TRP A 159 -5.98 -5.92 0.60
CA TRP A 159 -7.28 -5.68 1.21
C TRP A 159 -7.40 -4.24 1.68
N PHE A 160 -8.57 -3.67 1.44
CA PHE A 160 -8.92 -2.29 1.77
C PHE A 160 -10.13 -2.26 2.70
N ALA A 161 -9.89 -1.72 3.90
CA ALA A 161 -10.87 -1.54 4.96
C ALA A 161 -11.12 -0.05 5.21
N GLY A 162 -12.38 0.32 5.45
CA GLY A 162 -12.75 1.70 5.71
C GLY A 162 -14.00 1.80 6.56
N LYS A 163 -14.03 2.77 7.49
CA LYS A 163 -15.17 3.00 8.39
C LYS A 163 -16.50 3.21 7.65
N ARG A 164 -16.45 3.77 6.43
CA ARG A 164 -17.61 4.11 5.59
C ARG A 164 -18.12 2.95 4.72
N VAL A 165 -17.36 1.86 4.57
CA VAL A 165 -17.70 0.73 3.69
C VAL A 165 -18.46 -0.39 4.43
N ARG A 166 -18.72 -0.21 5.74
CA ARG A 166 -19.46 -1.07 6.69
C ARG A 166 -19.94 -2.44 6.16
N GLY A 167 -19.38 -3.52 6.71
CA GLY A 167 -19.82 -4.89 6.40
C GLY A 167 -19.19 -5.48 5.13
N LYS A 168 -18.30 -4.72 4.46
CA LYS A 168 -17.58 -5.14 3.25
C LYS A 168 -16.12 -4.70 3.29
N LEU A 169 -15.28 -5.39 2.51
CA LEU A 169 -13.89 -5.05 2.22
C LEU A 169 -13.67 -5.07 0.70
N ALA A 170 -12.85 -4.17 0.18
CA ALA A 170 -12.37 -4.30 -1.19
C ALA A 170 -11.12 -5.17 -1.23
N MET A 171 -11.05 -6.06 -2.21
CA MET A 171 -9.90 -6.90 -2.51
C MET A 171 -9.31 -6.49 -3.85
N TRP A 172 -7.99 -6.52 -3.93
CA TRP A 172 -7.27 -6.61 -5.18
C TRP A 172 -6.36 -7.84 -5.14
N GLU A 173 -6.34 -8.61 -6.23
CA GLU A 173 -5.48 -9.77 -6.41
C GLU A 173 -4.58 -9.55 -7.62
N GLU A 174 -3.28 -9.77 -7.43
CA GLU A 174 -2.27 -9.63 -8.45
C GLU A 174 -2.47 -10.68 -9.56
N ASP A 175 -2.42 -10.23 -10.81
CA ASP A 175 -2.42 -11.13 -11.96
C ASP A 175 -1.01 -11.73 -12.14
N GLU A 176 -0.93 -13.06 -12.23
CA GLU A 176 0.32 -13.81 -12.43
C GLU A 176 1.05 -13.37 -13.70
N LEU A 177 0.30 -13.10 -14.77
CA LEU A 177 0.81 -12.68 -16.08
C LEU A 177 1.19 -11.20 -16.12
N GLY A 178 0.84 -10.43 -15.09
CA GLY A 178 1.20 -9.02 -14.95
C GLY A 178 0.57 -8.06 -15.95
N ASN A 179 -0.33 -8.52 -16.81
CA ASN A 179 -0.82 -7.76 -17.96
C ASN A 179 -2.22 -7.16 -17.80
N SER A 180 -3.01 -7.55 -16.78
CA SER A 180 -4.44 -7.18 -16.70
C SER A 180 -4.83 -6.17 -15.61
N GLY A 181 -3.88 -5.52 -14.92
CA GLY A 181 -4.20 -4.55 -13.87
C GLY A 181 -4.77 -5.17 -12.58
N GLY A 182 -4.63 -6.50 -12.45
CA GLY A 182 -5.13 -7.33 -11.36
C GLY A 182 -6.66 -7.34 -11.23
N LYS A 183 -7.17 -8.20 -10.34
CA LYS A 183 -8.61 -8.42 -10.17
C LYS A 183 -9.12 -7.67 -8.96
N TRP A 184 -10.17 -6.88 -9.13
CA TRP A 184 -10.87 -6.18 -8.04
C TRP A 184 -12.18 -6.87 -7.70
N ASP A 185 -12.42 -7.13 -6.42
CA ASP A 185 -13.65 -7.72 -5.93
C ASP A 185 -14.11 -7.06 -4.62
N TRP A 186 -15.42 -7.18 -4.34
CA TRP A 186 -15.97 -6.93 -3.02
C TRP A 186 -16.03 -8.23 -2.23
N VAL A 187 -15.69 -8.16 -0.95
CA VAL A 187 -15.91 -9.25 0.00
C VAL A 187 -16.87 -8.77 1.08
N ASP A 188 -18.03 -9.41 1.11
CA ASP A 188 -19.15 -9.09 1.98
C ASP A 188 -19.14 -9.95 3.26
N GLY A 189 -19.90 -9.55 4.27
CA GLY A 189 -20.08 -10.34 5.50
C GLY A 189 -18.89 -10.26 6.47
N VAL A 190 -17.96 -9.34 6.25
CA VAL A 190 -16.76 -9.14 7.07
C VAL A 190 -16.90 -7.92 7.99
N PRO A 191 -16.45 -8.00 9.27
CA PRO A 191 -16.41 -6.86 10.17
C PRO A 191 -15.35 -5.84 9.69
N GLY A 192 -15.73 -4.95 8.78
CA GLY A 192 -14.79 -4.16 7.97
C GLY A 192 -13.93 -3.12 8.72
N TYR A 193 -14.24 -2.71 9.95
CA TYR A 193 -13.46 -1.68 10.68
C TYR A 193 -13.33 -1.92 12.19
N SER A 194 -14.17 -2.75 12.81
CA SER A 194 -14.11 -3.11 14.24
C SER A 194 -13.00 -4.12 14.56
N ASP A 195 -12.87 -4.55 15.82
CA ASP A 195 -11.86 -5.49 16.35
C ASP A 195 -11.98 -6.94 15.80
N GLY A 196 -12.25 -7.09 14.51
CA GLY A 196 -12.24 -8.38 13.83
C GLY A 196 -10.82 -8.91 13.60
N VAL A 197 -10.70 -10.24 13.56
CA VAL A 197 -9.48 -11.07 13.44
C VAL A 197 -8.56 -10.68 12.27
N TYR A 198 -9.06 -9.94 11.27
CA TYR A 198 -8.32 -9.50 10.08
C TYR A 198 -7.35 -8.34 10.34
N ARG A 199 -6.93 -8.12 11.60
CA ARG A 199 -6.13 -6.94 11.99
C ARG A 199 -4.63 -7.01 11.77
N GLY A 200 -4.08 -8.13 11.33
CA GLY A 200 -2.67 -8.16 10.96
C GLY A 200 -2.18 -9.55 10.65
N PHE A 201 -1.20 -9.57 9.75
CA PHE A 201 -0.32 -10.67 9.38
C PHE A 201 -1.00 -11.76 8.54
N VAL A 202 -0.61 -11.82 7.25
CA VAL A 202 -0.38 -13.12 6.63
C VAL A 202 0.84 -13.67 7.38
N PHE A 203 0.61 -14.57 8.31
CA PHE A 203 1.69 -15.34 8.92
C PHE A 203 2.01 -16.45 7.93
N ASP A 204 2.89 -16.17 6.96
CA ASP A 204 3.54 -17.24 6.23
C ASP A 204 4.68 -17.76 7.12
N GLY A 205 4.30 -18.59 8.07
CA GLY A 205 5.21 -19.26 9.00
C GLY A 205 6.00 -20.35 8.29
N GLY A 206 6.74 -20.00 7.25
CA GLY A 206 7.68 -20.89 6.59
C GLY A 206 8.98 -20.97 7.39
N PHE A 207 9.01 -21.74 8.47
CA PHE A 207 10.27 -22.38 8.86
C PHE A 207 10.52 -23.45 7.81
N THR A 208 11.43 -23.20 6.87
CA THR A 208 12.03 -24.30 6.12
C THR A 208 12.67 -25.21 7.16
N ALA A 209 12.07 -26.37 7.37
CA ALA A 209 12.68 -27.44 8.14
C ALA A 209 14.02 -27.76 7.45
N MET A 210 15.11 -27.31 8.06
CA MET A 210 16.45 -27.80 7.75
C MET A 210 16.78 -28.85 8.81
N PRO A 211 16.83 -30.12 8.42
CA PRO A 211 17.95 -31.01 8.71
C PRO A 211 18.90 -31.05 7.51
#